data_AF-A0A258QTK5-F1
#
_entry.id   AF-A0A258QTK5-F1
#
_cell.length_a   1.000
_cell.length_b   1.000
_cell.length_c   1.000
_cell.angle_alpha   90.00
_cell.angle_beta   90.00
_cell.angle_gamma   90.00
#
_symmetry.space_group_name_H-M   'P 1'
#
loop_
_entity.id
_entity.type
_entity.pdbx_description
1 polymer ?
#
loop_
_entity_poly.entity_id
_entity_poly.type
_entity_poly.pdbx_seq_one_letter_code
_entity_poly.pdbx_strand_id
1 'polypeptide(L)'
;MLIVSTAFIRFLKLVDSLDRMNPGKTLDEVERELLGYVLRSTNEGQSLLVGDLLRLDKIGSQATLHGRVKNLSALGYIKLVTDKEDGRRKFVTPTKMAFKYGEFMSKCLEDALKT
;
A
#
# COMPACT_ATOMS: atom_id res chain seq x y z
N MET A 1 36.12 3.73 18.00
CA MET A 1 35.17 4.58 17.23
C MET A 1 34.11 3.65 16.65
N LEU A 2 32.87 3.72 17.13
CA LEU A 2 31.77 2.94 16.55
C LEU A 2 31.40 3.59 15.22
N ILE A 3 31.60 2.87 14.11
CA ILE A 3 31.23 3.33 12.78
C ILE A 3 29.85 2.75 12.46
N VAL A 4 28.92 3.61 12.08
CA VAL A 4 27.59 3.19 11.62
C VAL A 4 27.75 2.39 10.33
N SER A 5 27.08 1.22 10.24
CA SER A 5 27.15 0.35 9.07
C SER A 5 26.83 1.12 7.78
N THR A 6 27.61 0.88 6.74
CA THR A 6 27.43 1.49 5.41
C THR A 6 26.04 1.17 4.84
N ALA A 7 25.47 0.01 5.18
CA ALA A 7 24.11 -0.36 4.82
C ALA A 7 23.06 0.54 5.49
N PHE A 8 23.25 0.90 6.76
CA PHE A 8 22.32 1.79 7.48
C PHE A 8 22.38 3.23 6.94
N ILE A 9 23.59 3.73 6.60
CA ILE A 9 23.73 5.04 5.95
C ILE A 9 23.06 5.07 4.56
N ARG A 10 23.15 3.97 3.79
CA ARG A 10 22.42 3.84 2.51
C ARG A 10 20.91 3.85 2.72
N PHE A 11 20.41 3.16 3.74
CA PHE A 11 19.00 3.21 4.11
C PHE A 11 18.54 4.64 4.43
N LEU A 12 19.29 5.40 5.24
CA LEU A 12 18.93 6.79 5.57
C LEU A 12 18.89 7.70 4.33
N LYS A 13 19.85 7.58 3.41
CA LYS A 13 19.85 8.33 2.14
C LYS A 13 18.65 7.99 1.27
N LEU A 14 18.19 6.74 1.32
CA LEU A 14 17.00 6.30 0.61
C LEU A 14 15.73 6.91 1.21
N VAL A 15 15.62 6.92 2.55
CA VAL A 15 14.50 7.55 3.27
C VAL A 15 14.38 9.03 2.89
N ASP A 16 15.49 9.77 2.87
CA ASP A 16 15.52 11.18 2.45
C ASP A 16 15.10 11.39 0.98
N SER A 17 15.45 10.44 0.10
CA SER A 17 15.10 10.48 -1.32
C SER A 17 13.63 10.14 -1.56
N LEU A 18 13.07 9.29 -0.70
CA LEU A 18 11.66 8.89 -0.73
C LEU A 18 10.77 10.13 -0.61
N ASP A 19 11.09 11.06 0.29
CA ASP A 19 10.27 12.26 0.51
C ASP A 19 10.13 13.18 -0.71
N ARG A 20 11.02 13.06 -1.69
CA ARG A 20 10.99 13.86 -2.93
C ARG A 20 10.36 13.13 -4.12
N MET A 21 10.47 11.81 -4.18
CA MET A 21 10.05 11.02 -5.35
C MET A 21 8.88 10.07 -5.08
N ASN A 22 8.42 9.93 -3.83
CA ASN A 22 7.41 8.96 -3.46
C ASN A 22 6.03 9.31 -4.07
N PRO A 23 5.52 8.50 -5.02
CA PRO A 23 4.20 8.72 -5.59
C PRO A 23 3.08 8.51 -4.57
N GLY A 24 3.34 7.83 -3.45
CA GLY A 24 2.45 7.66 -2.31
C GLY A 24 2.72 8.64 -1.16
N LYS A 25 3.40 9.78 -1.39
CA LYS A 25 3.63 10.80 -0.35
C LYS A 25 2.32 11.30 0.28
N THR A 26 1.22 11.29 -0.48
CA THR A 26 -0.11 11.69 -0.03
C THR A 26 -0.84 10.64 0.78
N LEU A 27 -0.35 9.39 0.82
CA LEU A 27 -0.96 8.30 1.59
C LEU A 27 -0.53 8.39 3.06
N ASP A 28 -1.46 8.26 3.99
CA ASP A 28 -1.11 8.03 5.38
C ASP A 28 -0.63 6.59 5.62
N GLU A 29 -0.20 6.30 6.85
CA GLU A 29 0.35 4.99 7.22
C GLU A 29 -0.67 3.86 7.01
N VAL A 30 -1.93 4.06 7.43
CA VAL A 30 -3.01 3.06 7.30
C VAL A 30 -3.36 2.84 5.82
N GLU A 31 -3.37 3.88 5.01
CA GLU A 31 -3.59 3.78 3.57
C GLU A 31 -2.48 3.00 2.88
N ARG A 32 -1.22 3.18 3.27
CA ARG A 32 -0.09 2.41 2.74
C ARG A 32 -0.19 0.93 3.11
N GLU A 33 -0.55 0.62 4.36
CA GLU A 33 -0.72 -0.75 4.82
C GLU A 33 -1.87 -1.45 4.10
N LEU A 34 -3.02 -0.79 3.98
CA LEU A 34 -4.17 -1.31 3.20
C LEU A 34 -3.79 -1.55 1.73
N LEU A 35 -3.08 -0.61 1.11
CA LEU A 35 -2.63 -0.75 -0.28
C LEU A 35 -1.65 -1.92 -0.44
N GLY A 36 -0.74 -2.09 0.52
CA GLY A 36 0.18 -3.23 0.58
C GLY A 36 -0.55 -4.56 0.69
N TYR A 37 -1.59 -4.63 1.52
CA TYR A 37 -2.45 -5.81 1.65
C TYR A 37 -3.16 -6.14 0.33
N VAL A 38 -3.78 -5.14 -0.31
CA VAL A 38 -4.46 -5.30 -1.61
C VAL A 38 -3.51 -5.83 -2.69
N LEU A 39 -2.32 -5.24 -2.81
CA LEU A 39 -1.31 -5.68 -3.78
C LEU A 39 -0.84 -7.12 -3.51
N ARG A 40 -0.62 -7.47 -2.24
CA ARG A 40 -0.23 -8.83 -1.84
C ARG A 40 -1.31 -9.85 -2.16
N SER A 41 -2.55 -9.63 -1.74
CA SER A 41 -3.68 -10.53 -2.03
C SER A 41 -3.87 -10.71 -3.54
N THR A 42 -3.69 -9.65 -4.32
CA THR A 42 -3.76 -9.72 -5.79
C THR A 42 -2.65 -10.60 -6.36
N ASN A 43 -1.41 -10.46 -5.87
CA ASN A 43 -0.28 -11.29 -6.29
C ASN A 43 -0.48 -12.77 -5.91
N GLU A 44 -1.17 -13.04 -4.81
CA GLU A 44 -1.54 -14.39 -4.37
C GLU A 44 -2.78 -14.96 -5.10
N GLY A 45 -3.37 -14.21 -6.03
CA GLY A 45 -4.56 -14.63 -6.79
C GLY A 45 -5.85 -14.64 -5.95
N GLN A 46 -5.85 -13.99 -4.78
CA GLN A 46 -6.99 -13.95 -3.88
C GLN A 46 -7.95 -12.82 -4.27
N SER A 47 -9.24 -13.13 -4.30
CA SER A 47 -10.29 -12.11 -4.40
C SER A 47 -10.51 -11.46 -3.04
N LEU A 48 -10.54 -10.13 -3.01
CA LEU A 48 -10.60 -9.36 -1.77
C LEU A 48 -11.90 -8.55 -1.69
N LEU A 49 -12.66 -8.68 -0.61
CA LEU A 49 -13.82 -7.83 -0.35
C LEU A 49 -13.43 -6.63 0.52
N VAL A 50 -14.23 -5.56 0.42
CA VAL A 50 -14.17 -4.44 1.38
C VAL A 50 -14.32 -4.96 2.80
N GLY A 51 -15.26 -5.89 3.04
CA GLY A 51 -15.49 -6.47 4.36
C GLY A 51 -14.27 -7.20 4.95
N ASP A 52 -13.39 -7.74 4.12
CA ASP A 52 -12.17 -8.39 4.58
C ASP A 52 -11.16 -7.35 5.07
N LEU A 53 -11.01 -6.24 4.33
CA LEU A 53 -10.17 -5.12 4.74
C LEU A 53 -10.65 -4.49 6.05
N LEU A 54 -11.96 -4.40 6.26
CA LEU A 54 -12.54 -3.80 7.48
C LEU A 54 -12.32 -4.64 8.74
N ARG A 55 -11.85 -5.89 8.61
CA ARG A 55 -11.54 -6.78 9.73
C ARG A 55 -10.06 -6.74 10.13
N LEU A 56 -9.23 -5.93 9.46
CA LEU A 56 -7.82 -5.75 9.80
C LEU A 56 -7.66 -4.84 11.04
N ASP A 57 -8.18 -5.30 12.16
CA ASP A 57 -8.24 -4.59 13.45
C ASP A 57 -6.87 -4.08 13.96
N LYS A 58 -5.79 -4.78 13.62
CA LYS A 58 -4.41 -4.41 13.97
C LYS A 58 -3.97 -3.06 13.40
N ILE A 59 -4.58 -2.61 12.31
CA ILE A 59 -4.15 -1.41 11.58
C ILE A 59 -5.18 -0.27 11.68
N GLY A 60 -6.30 -0.49 12.36
CA GLY A 60 -7.28 0.56 12.65
C GLY A 60 -8.66 0.05 13.03
N SER A 61 -9.49 0.95 13.58
CA SER A 61 -10.91 0.66 13.81
C SER A 61 -11.66 0.46 12.49
N GLN A 62 -12.77 -0.27 12.51
CA GLN A 62 -13.62 -0.48 11.33
C GLN A 62 -13.99 0.85 10.63
N ALA A 63 -14.34 1.88 11.41
CA ALA A 63 -14.69 3.20 10.88
C ALA A 63 -13.49 3.88 10.21
N THR A 64 -12.31 3.79 10.83
CA THR A 64 -11.05 4.27 10.27
C THR A 64 -10.73 3.59 8.94
N LEU A 65 -10.76 2.25 8.91
CA LEU A 65 -10.45 1.47 7.72
C LEU A 65 -11.44 1.73 6.60
N HIS A 66 -12.73 1.87 6.92
CA HIS A 66 -13.74 2.23 5.93
C HIS A 66 -13.45 3.61 5.32
N GLY A 67 -13.08 4.59 6.14
CA GLY A 67 -12.61 5.89 5.67
C GLY A 67 -11.42 5.79 4.72
N ARG A 68 -10.41 4.97 5.06
CA ARG A 68 -9.19 4.81 4.26
C ARG A 68 -9.38 4.01 2.98
N VAL A 69 -10.24 2.99 2.96
CA VAL A 69 -10.64 2.32 1.73
C VAL A 69 -11.35 3.29 0.78
N LYS A 70 -12.24 4.15 1.32
CA LYS A 70 -12.89 5.20 0.52
C LYS A 70 -11.86 6.18 -0.06
N ASN A 71 -10.89 6.61 0.75
CA ASN A 71 -9.83 7.52 0.32
C ASN A 71 -8.95 6.89 -0.77
N LEU A 72 -8.47 5.66 -0.58
CA LEU A 72 -7.67 4.95 -1.58
C LEU A 72 -8.40 4.82 -2.92
N SER A 73 -9.72 4.63 -2.88
CA SER A 73 -10.54 4.62 -4.10
C SER A 73 -10.62 6.00 -4.75
N ALA A 74 -10.84 7.06 -3.95
CA ALA A 74 -10.88 8.44 -4.44
C ALA A 74 -9.54 8.91 -5.00
N LEU A 75 -8.43 8.50 -4.40
CA LEU A 75 -7.06 8.74 -4.87
C LEU A 75 -6.68 7.90 -6.10
N GLY A 76 -7.54 6.96 -6.51
CA GLY A 76 -7.35 6.17 -7.72
C GLY A 76 -6.43 4.96 -7.56
N TYR A 77 -6.01 4.59 -6.35
CA TYR A 77 -5.19 3.40 -6.10
C TYR A 77 -5.99 2.11 -6.20
N ILE A 78 -7.26 2.12 -5.81
CA ILE A 78 -8.14 0.94 -5.86
C ILE A 78 -9.44 1.24 -6.58
N LYS A 79 -10.05 0.20 -7.14
CA LYS A 79 -11.43 0.20 -7.66
C LYS A 79 -12.30 -0.70 -6.79
N LEU A 80 -13.50 -0.22 -6.49
CA LEU A 80 -14.54 -0.98 -5.81
C LEU A 80 -15.54 -1.48 -6.85
N VAL A 81 -15.64 -2.79 -6.99
CA VAL A 81 -16.52 -3.45 -7.96
C VAL A 81 -17.62 -4.18 -7.19
N THR A 82 -18.86 -3.78 -7.39
CA THR A 82 -20.01 -4.47 -6.79
C THR A 82 -20.11 -5.89 -7.34
N ASP A 83 -20.34 -6.85 -6.46
CA ASP A 83 -20.58 -8.25 -6.83
C ASP A 83 -21.89 -8.35 -7.65
N LYS A 84 -21.87 -9.19 -8.69
CA LYS A 84 -23.02 -9.38 -9.59
C LYS A 84 -24.11 -10.22 -8.95
N GLU A 85 -23.75 -11.11 -8.03
CA GLU A 85 -24.68 -12.02 -7.34
C GLU A 85 -25.22 -11.41 -6.04
N ASP A 86 -24.41 -10.62 -5.35
CA ASP A 86 -24.81 -9.92 -4.12
C ASP A 86 -24.38 -8.45 -4.12
N GLY A 87 -25.31 -7.55 -4.45
CA GLY A 87 -25.04 -6.10 -4.52
C GLY A 87 -24.56 -5.45 -3.22
N ARG A 88 -24.60 -6.16 -2.07
CA ARG A 88 -24.07 -5.69 -0.79
C ARG A 88 -22.56 -5.89 -0.69
N ARG A 89 -22.00 -6.80 -1.48
CA ARG A 89 -20.57 -7.12 -1.52
C ARG A 89 -19.86 -6.25 -2.55
N LYS A 90 -18.70 -5.74 -2.16
CA LYS A 90 -17.81 -4.98 -3.04
C LYS A 90 -16.44 -5.62 -3.02
N PHE A 91 -15.95 -5.99 -4.19
CA PHE A 91 -14.58 -6.42 -4.39
C PHE A 91 -13.66 -5.23 -4.53
N VAL A 92 -12.45 -5.39 -4.02
CA VAL A 92 -11.37 -4.41 -4.10
C VAL A 92 -10.38 -4.90 -5.13
N THR A 93 -10.09 -4.09 -6.14
CA THR A 93 -9.09 -4.41 -7.17
C THR A 93 -8.06 -3.28 -7.25
N PRO A 94 -6.75 -3.58 -7.27
CA PRO A 94 -5.73 -2.55 -7.46
C PRO A 94 -5.83 -1.96 -8.87
N THR A 95 -5.52 -0.67 -9.00
CA THR A 95 -5.40 -0.01 -10.30
C THR A 95 -3.95 -0.04 -10.79
N LYS A 96 -3.73 0.45 -12.02
CA LYS A 96 -2.39 0.72 -12.54
C LYS A 96 -1.55 1.63 -11.61
N MET A 97 -2.21 2.55 -10.88
CA MET A 97 -1.51 3.46 -9.96
C MET A 97 -0.99 2.73 -8.72
N ALA A 98 -1.73 1.74 -8.21
CA ALA A 98 -1.26 0.86 -7.14
C ALA A 98 -0.03 0.06 -7.57
N PHE A 99 -0.04 -0.52 -8.78
CA PHE A 99 1.12 -1.26 -9.28
C PHE A 99 2.35 -0.37 -9.46
N LYS A 100 2.19 0.86 -9.99
CA LYS A 100 3.28 1.84 -10.08
C LYS A 100 3.87 2.21 -8.71
N TYR A 101 3.03 2.29 -7.67
CA TYR A 101 3.52 2.48 -6.30
C TYR A 101 4.36 1.28 -5.85
N GLY A 102 3.91 0.05 -6.09
CA GLY A 102 4.67 -1.17 -5.80
C GLY A 102 6.02 -1.21 -6.53
N GLU A 103 6.04 -0.90 -7.83
CA GLU A 103 7.26 -0.83 -8.64
C GLU A 103 8.25 0.20 -8.11
N PHE A 104 7.76 1.39 -7.72
CA PHE A 104 8.59 2.43 -7.10
C PHE A 104 9.24 1.92 -5.81
N MET A 105 8.45 1.30 -4.92
CA MET A 105 8.95 0.75 -3.66
C MET A 105 9.97 -0.38 -3.89
N SER A 106 9.75 -1.27 -4.88
CA SER A 106 10.71 -2.32 -5.27
C SER A 106 12.04 -1.72 -5.69
N LYS A 107 12.00 -0.71 -6.58
CA LYS A 107 13.21 -0.03 -7.04
C LYS A 107 13.97 0.62 -5.89
N CYS A 108 13.27 1.28 -4.98
CA CYS A 108 13.89 1.86 -3.79
C CYS A 108 14.57 0.79 -2.93
N LEU A 109 13.94 -0.37 -2.71
CA LEU A 109 14.55 -1.46 -1.96
C LEU A 109 15.80 -2.02 -2.68
N GLU A 110 15.73 -2.24 -3.98
CA GLU A 110 16.85 -2.70 -4.79
C GLU A 110 18.03 -1.74 -4.73
N ASP A 111 17.78 -0.43 -4.84
CA ASP A 111 18.81 0.60 -4.75
C ASP A 111 19.44 0.66 -3.35
N ALA A 112 18.68 0.39 -2.28
CA ALA A 112 19.22 0.30 -0.92
C ALA A 112 20.16 -0.90 -0.72
N LEU A 113 19.91 -2.00 -1.43
CA LEU A 113 20.67 -3.25 -1.33
C LEU A 113 21.90 -3.29 -2.25
N LYS A 114 21.99 -2.40 -3.24
CA LYS A 114 23.19 -2.27 -4.09
C LYS A 114 24.41 -1.94 -3.22
N THR A 115 25.43 -2.80 -3.35
CA THR A 115 26.66 -2.79 -2.53
C THR A 115 27.59 -1.68 -2.97
#